data_AF-A0A1W1W7V2-F1
#
_entry.id   AF-A0A1W1W7V2-F1
#
_cell.length_a   1.000
_cell.length_b   1.000
_cell.length_c   1.000
_cell.angle_alpha   90.00
_cell.angle_beta   90.00
_cell.angle_gamma   90.00
#
_symmetry.space_group_name_H-M   'P 1'
#
loop_
_entity.id
_entity.type
_entity.pdbx_description
1 polymer ?
#
loop_
_entity_poly.entity_id
_entity_poly.type
_entity_poly.pdbx_seq_one_letter_code
_entity_poly.pdbx_strand_id
1 'polypeptide(L)'
;MVSIIRFIIGGLIVVSVSLVTRAAPFLSGILSGFPAVFLTSLIFIYLSSGHQGVRAYTTTAIWGMIATFFAVAGTILATYGHFPWPVVIIMGLIVYAVFVGVAIVLTAKKQIPTV
;
A
#
# COMPACT_ATOMS: atom_id res chain seq x y z
N MET A 1 -20.56 -2.56 7.68
CA MET A 1 -19.98 -2.84 9.02
C MET A 1 -18.57 -3.42 8.93
N VAL A 2 -18.33 -4.48 8.15
CA VAL A 2 -17.00 -5.10 7.99
C VAL A 2 -15.89 -4.13 7.57
N SER A 3 -16.19 -3.17 6.68
CA SER A 3 -15.22 -2.16 6.22
C SER A 3 -14.75 -1.22 7.33
N ILE A 4 -15.64 -0.86 8.27
CA ILE A 4 -15.31 0.01 9.42
C ILE A 4 -14.38 -0.72 10.38
N ILE A 5 -14.66 -1.99 10.66
CA ILE A 5 -13.82 -2.84 11.51
C ILE A 5 -12.42 -2.97 10.92
N ARG A 6 -12.31 -3.21 9.60
CA ARG A 6 -11.02 -3.27 8.89
C ARG A 6 -10.25 -1.96 8.98
N PHE A 7 -10.93 -0.82 8.84
CA PHE A 7 -10.31 0.49 8.95
C PHE A 7 -9.78 0.75 10.37
N ILE A 8 -10.58 0.47 11.41
CA ILE A 8 -10.18 0.66 12.81
C ILE A 8 -8.98 -0.23 13.15
N ILE A 9 -9.03 -1.52 12.80
CA ILE A 9 -7.93 -2.46 13.07
C ILE A 9 -6.66 -2.03 12.31
N GLY A 10 -6.79 -1.67 11.03
CA GLY A 10 -5.66 -1.20 10.23
C GLY A 10 -5.02 0.07 10.81
N GLY A 11 -5.84 1.06 11.20
CA GLY A 11 -5.37 2.27 11.86
C GLY A 11 -4.69 2.00 13.20
N LEU A 12 -5.25 1.09 14.01
CA LEU A 12 -4.70 0.72 15.32
C LEU A 12 -3.32 0.03 15.18
N ILE A 13 -3.14 -0.80 14.16
CA ILE A 13 -1.85 -1.42 13.83
C ILE A 13 -0.83 -0.35 13.47
N VAL A 14 -1.19 0.63 12.62
CA VAL A 14 -0.29 1.73 12.22
C VAL A 14 0.14 2.57 13.43
N VAL A 15 -0.80 2.89 14.32
CA VAL A 15 -0.51 3.63 15.57
C VAL A 15 0.41 2.81 16.48
N SER A 16 0.13 1.52 16.65
CA SER A 16 0.94 0.62 17.48
C SER A 16 2.36 0.49 16.96
N VAL A 17 2.53 0.31 15.65
CA VAL A 17 3.84 0.28 14.98
C VAL A 17 4.60 1.61 15.20
N SER A 18 3.90 2.74 15.10
CA SER A 18 4.50 4.06 15.33
C SER A 18 4.96 4.25 16.78
N LEU A 19 4.19 3.76 17.75
CA LEU A 19 4.54 3.80 19.18
C LEU A 19 5.75 2.90 19.48
N VAL A 20 5.78 1.69 18.94
CA VAL A 20 6.91 0.75 19.07
C VAL A 20 8.17 1.34 18.44
N THR A 21 8.04 1.98 17.27
CA THR A 21 9.17 2.62 16.57
C THR A 21 9.79 3.77 17.39
N ARG A 22 8.98 4.52 18.14
CA ARG A 22 9.48 5.57 19.06
C ARG A 22 10.18 4.98 20.28
N ALA A 23 9.65 3.90 20.85
CA ALA A 23 10.20 3.27 22.06
C ALA A 23 11.46 2.43 21.78
N ALA A 24 11.53 1.80 20.62
CA ALA A 24 12.59 0.89 20.22
C ALA A 24 12.97 1.10 18.75
N PRO A 25 13.73 2.16 18.43
CA PRO A 25 14.07 2.51 17.04
C PRO A 25 14.86 1.40 16.32
N PHE A 26 15.57 0.52 17.02
CA PHE A 26 16.25 -0.63 16.40
C PHE A 26 15.27 -1.70 15.87
N LEU A 27 14.06 -1.82 16.43
CA LEU A 27 13.00 -2.72 15.92
C LEU A 27 12.36 -2.19 14.64
N SER A 28 12.55 -0.90 14.32
CA SER A 28 12.04 -0.30 13.08
C SER A 28 12.61 -1.00 11.83
N GLY A 29 13.83 -1.53 11.90
CA GLY A 29 14.43 -2.31 10.83
C GLY A 29 13.69 -3.62 10.56
N ILE A 30 13.23 -4.32 11.60
CA ILE A 30 12.41 -5.54 11.46
C ILE A 30 11.04 -5.19 10.86
N LEU A 31 10.44 -4.09 11.32
CA LEU A 31 9.17 -3.58 10.80
C LEU A 31 9.29 -3.09 9.35
N SER A 32 10.46 -2.60 8.93
CA SER A 32 10.73 -2.20 7.55
C SER A 32 10.80 -3.40 6.58
N GLY A 33 11.02 -4.61 7.09
CA GLY A 33 10.92 -5.85 6.30
C GLY A 33 9.47 -6.27 6.03
N PHE A 34 8.49 -5.73 6.77
CA PHE A 34 7.08 -6.11 6.65
C PHE A 34 6.51 -5.93 5.23
N PRO A 35 6.76 -4.82 4.50
CA PRO A 35 6.29 -4.69 3.11
C PRO A 35 6.85 -5.77 2.18
N ALA A 36 8.11 -6.18 2.36
CA ALA A 36 8.74 -7.21 1.54
C ALA A 36 8.18 -8.61 1.84
N VAL A 37 7.99 -8.94 3.12
CA VAL A 37 7.34 -10.19 3.55
C VAL A 37 5.90 -10.23 3.05
N PHE A 38 5.16 -9.13 3.18
CA PHE A 38 3.78 -9.03 2.72
C PHE A 38 3.65 -9.20 1.21
N LEU A 39 4.52 -8.54 0.43
CA LEU A 39 4.56 -8.72 -1.03
C LEU A 39 4.82 -10.18 -1.41
N THR A 40 5.79 -10.81 -0.75
CA THR A 40 6.12 -12.22 -0.98
C THR A 40 4.92 -13.12 -0.67
N SER A 41 4.24 -12.91 0.46
CA SER A 41 3.02 -13.64 0.80
C SER A 41 1.90 -13.44 -0.23
N LEU A 42 1.70 -12.22 -0.76
CA LEU A 42 0.71 -11.97 -1.80
C LEU A 42 1.02 -12.74 -3.09
N ILE A 43 2.29 -12.82 -3.49
CA ILE A 43 2.72 -13.59 -4.66
C ILE A 43 2.43 -15.08 -4.45
N PHE A 44 2.80 -15.64 -3.29
CA PHE A 44 2.51 -17.03 -2.97
C PHE A 44 1.00 -17.33 -2.94
N ILE A 45 0.20 -16.45 -2.33
CA ILE A 45 -1.26 -16.60 -2.29
C ILE A 45 -1.83 -16.51 -3.72
N TYR A 46 -1.33 -15.60 -4.57
CA TYR A 46 -1.77 -15.50 -5.95
C TYR A 46 -1.51 -16.79 -6.74
N LEU A 47 -0.30 -17.35 -6.62
CA LEU A 47 0.11 -18.57 -7.31
C LEU A 47 -0.60 -19.83 -6.78
N SER A 48 -0.79 -19.92 -5.46
CA SER A 48 -1.42 -21.08 -4.81
C SER A 48 -2.94 -21.06 -4.79
N SER A 49 -3.56 -19.89 -4.93
CA SER A 49 -5.02 -19.80 -4.90
C SER A 49 -5.65 -20.31 -6.20
N GLY A 50 -6.56 -21.27 -6.09
CA GLY A 50 -7.45 -21.71 -7.19
C GLY A 50 -8.69 -20.82 -7.37
N HIS A 51 -8.96 -19.91 -6.42
CA HIS A 51 -10.14 -19.06 -6.40
C HIS A 51 -9.90 -17.72 -7.09
N GLN A 52 -10.70 -17.40 -8.11
CA GLN A 52 -10.58 -16.16 -8.88
C GLN A 52 -10.69 -14.89 -8.01
N GLY A 53 -11.57 -14.89 -7.00
CA GLY A 53 -11.72 -13.75 -6.08
C GLY A 53 -10.46 -13.46 -5.25
N VAL A 54 -9.74 -14.50 -4.83
CA VAL A 54 -8.48 -14.36 -4.08
C VAL A 54 -7.38 -13.83 -4.98
N ARG A 55 -7.32 -14.27 -6.24
CA ARG A 55 -6.39 -13.76 -7.26
C ARG A 55 -6.62 -12.29 -7.61
N ALA A 56 -7.88 -11.87 -7.73
CA ALA A 56 -8.24 -10.47 -7.96
C ALA A 56 -7.84 -9.57 -6.77
N TYR A 57 -8.04 -10.04 -5.54
CA TYR A 57 -7.58 -9.34 -4.35
C TYR A 57 -6.05 -9.23 -4.29
N THR A 58 -5.34 -10.33 -4.52
CA THR A 58 -3.86 -10.33 -4.45
C THR A 58 -3.23 -9.46 -5.55
N THR A 59 -3.75 -9.50 -6.77
CA THR A 59 -3.26 -8.63 -7.86
C THR A 59 -3.48 -7.16 -7.56
N THR A 60 -4.67 -6.77 -7.09
CA THR A 60 -4.94 -5.37 -6.68
C THR A 60 -4.08 -4.94 -5.49
N ALA A 61 -3.82 -5.83 -4.53
CA ALA A 61 -2.92 -5.56 -3.42
C ALA A 61 -1.44 -5.41 -3.85
N ILE A 62 -0.97 -6.19 -4.83
CA ILE A 62 0.37 -6.04 -5.43
C ILE A 62 0.48 -4.68 -6.14
N TRP A 63 -0.54 -4.28 -6.91
CA TRP A 63 -0.60 -2.93 -7.50
C TRP A 63 -0.54 -1.84 -6.43
N GLY A 64 -1.26 -2.02 -5.32
CA GLY A 64 -1.19 -1.11 -4.17
C GLY A 64 0.22 -1.01 -3.58
N MET A 65 0.95 -2.12 -3.47
CA MET A 65 2.34 -2.12 -2.99
C MET A 65 3.30 -1.40 -3.94
N ILE A 66 3.13 -1.55 -5.25
CA ILE A 66 3.89 -0.82 -6.26
C ILE A 66 3.60 0.69 -6.17
N ALA A 67 2.33 1.07 -5.95
CA ALA A 67 1.95 2.47 -5.75
C ALA A 67 2.72 3.13 -4.60
N THR A 68 2.94 2.39 -3.52
CA THR A 68 3.69 2.88 -2.35
C THR A 68 5.14 3.22 -2.71
N PHE A 69 5.76 2.48 -3.63
CA PHE A 69 7.11 2.80 -4.12
C PHE A 69 7.14 4.17 -4.83
N PHE A 70 6.14 4.44 -5.68
CA PHE A 70 6.01 5.74 -6.34
C PHE A 70 5.67 6.87 -5.35
N ALA A 71 4.85 6.61 -4.34
CA ALA A 71 4.56 7.57 -3.28
C ALA A 71 5.83 7.91 -2.50
N VAL A 72 6.66 6.92 -2.15
CA VAL A 72 7.96 7.12 -1.51
C VAL A 72 8.88 7.96 -2.41
N ALA A 73 9.01 7.63 -3.69
CA ALA A 73 9.79 8.42 -4.64
C ALA A 73 9.31 9.88 -4.71
N GLY A 74 7.99 10.10 -4.73
CA GLY A 74 7.39 11.44 -4.68
C GLY A 74 7.71 12.19 -3.38
N THR A 75 7.64 11.52 -2.23
CA THR A 75 8.04 12.14 -0.94
C THR A 75 9.52 12.45 -0.87
N ILE A 76 10.39 11.60 -1.44
CA ILE A 76 11.83 11.85 -1.54
C ILE A 76 12.08 13.09 -2.41
N LEU A 77 11.48 13.16 -3.60
CA LEU A 77 11.58 14.33 -4.49
C LEU A 77 11.11 15.62 -3.81
N ALA A 78 9.98 15.58 -3.11
CA ALA A 78 9.47 16.73 -2.36
C ALA A 78 10.38 17.11 -1.18
N THR A 79 11.03 16.13 -0.54
CA THR A 79 12.00 16.38 0.53
C THR A 79 13.28 17.03 -0.01
N TYR A 80 13.79 16.57 -1.17
CA TYR A 80 14.92 17.22 -1.85
C TYR A 80 14.58 18.64 -2.34
N GLY A 81 13.32 18.91 -2.64
CA GLY A 81 12.83 20.26 -2.94
C GLY A 81 12.73 21.19 -1.73
N HIS A 82 13.13 20.74 -0.53
CA HIS A 82 13.01 21.48 0.74
C HIS A 82 11.59 21.99 1.04
N PHE A 83 10.56 21.32 0.54
CA PHE A 83 9.18 21.67 0.83
C PHE A 83 8.84 21.40 2.30
N PRO A 84 7.94 22.19 2.92
CA PRO A 84 7.52 21.95 4.29
C PRO A 84 6.82 20.59 4.42
N TRP A 85 6.98 19.93 5.56
CA TRP A 85 6.52 18.56 5.81
C TRP A 85 5.04 18.29 5.44
N PRO A 86 4.06 19.21 5.60
CA PRO A 86 2.68 18.92 5.20
C PRO A 86 2.55 18.80 3.68
N VAL A 87 3.31 19.58 2.92
CA VAL A 87 3.30 19.56 1.46
C VAL A 87 3.89 18.25 0.94
N VAL A 88 4.94 17.73 1.58
CA VAL A 88 5.53 16.42 1.26
C VAL A 88 4.49 15.30 1.42
N ILE A 89 3.73 15.32 2.51
CA ILE A 89 2.64 14.35 2.76
C ILE A 89 1.54 14.48 1.70
N ILE A 90 1.09 15.70 1.41
CA ILE A 90 0.04 15.97 0.41
C ILE A 90 0.49 15.49 -0.97
N MET A 91 1.75 15.76 -1.37
CA MET A 91 2.28 15.28 -2.64
C MET A 91 2.31 13.75 -2.71
N GLY A 92 2.76 13.06 -1.66
CA GLY A 92 2.73 11.60 -1.59
C GLY A 92 1.30 11.04 -1.70
N LEU A 93 0.34 11.66 -1.02
CA LEU A 93 -1.08 11.29 -1.10
C LEU A 93 -1.66 11.51 -2.50
N ILE A 94 -1.31 12.62 -3.17
CA ILE A 94 -1.75 12.89 -4.55
C ILE A 94 -1.19 11.85 -5.50
N VAL A 95 0.11 11.54 -5.43
CA VAL A 95 0.74 10.51 -6.27
C VAL A 95 0.07 9.15 -6.07
N TYR A 96 -0.19 8.77 -4.81
CA TYR A 96 -0.91 7.55 -4.49
C TYR A 96 -2.34 7.54 -5.04
N ALA A 97 -3.10 8.62 -4.84
CA ALA A 97 -4.47 8.75 -5.33
C ALA A 97 -4.55 8.70 -6.86
N VAL A 98 -3.64 9.37 -7.57
CA VAL A 98 -3.53 9.33 -9.03
C VAL A 98 -3.21 7.90 -9.49
N PHE A 99 -2.25 7.23 -8.84
CA PHE A 99 -1.92 5.85 -9.16
C PHE A 99 -3.11 4.91 -8.97
N VAL A 100 -3.81 5.00 -7.83
CA VAL A 100 -5.01 4.20 -7.56
C VAL A 100 -6.11 4.50 -8.59
N GLY A 101 -6.32 5.77 -8.95
CA GLY A 101 -7.27 6.15 -9.99
C GLY A 101 -6.94 5.52 -11.35
N VAL A 102 -5.69 5.59 -11.77
CA VAL A 102 -5.22 4.95 -13.02
C VAL A 102 -5.36 3.43 -12.94
N ALA A 103 -4.99 2.82 -11.83
CA ALA A 103 -5.13 1.38 -11.62
C ALA A 103 -6.59 0.94 -11.71
N ILE A 104 -7.53 1.69 -11.12
CA ILE A 104 -8.96 1.40 -11.23
C ILE A 104 -9.41 1.47 -12.69
N VAL A 105 -9.04 2.51 -13.44
CA VAL A 105 -9.41 2.65 -14.86
C VAL A 105 -8.85 1.51 -15.72
N LEU A 106 -7.59 1.12 -15.50
CA LEU A 106 -6.95 0.04 -16.24
C LEU A 106 -7.54 -1.34 -15.89
N THR A 107 -7.92 -1.55 -14.62
CA THR A 107 -8.47 -2.82 -14.17
C THR A 107 -9.96 -2.96 -14.52
N ALA A 108 -10.72 -1.87 -14.49
CA ALA A 108 -12.12 -1.82 -14.92
C ALA A 108 -12.26 -2.16 -16.42
N LYS A 109 -11.31 -1.72 -17.26
CA LYS A 109 -11.28 -2.08 -18.69
C LYS A 109 -11.01 -3.57 -18.95
N LYS A 110 -10.37 -4.29 -18.02
CA LYS A 110 -10.11 -5.74 -18.12
C LYS A 110 -11.25 -6.64 -17.65
N GLN A 111 -12.28 -6.08 -17.02
CA GLN A 111 -13.42 -6.83 -16.49
C GLN A 111 -14.63 -6.86 -17.44
N ILE A 112 -14.51 -6.41 -18.69
CA ILE A 112 -15.57 -6.65 -19.68
C ILE A 112 -15.58 -8.15 -19.97
N PRO A 113 -16.64 -8.89 -19.60
CA PRO A 113 -16.73 -10.30 -19.91
C PRO A 113 -16.82 -10.46 -21.42
N THR A 114 -15.77 -10.99 -22.04
CA THR A 114 -15.93 -11.69 -23.31
C THR A 114 -16.71 -12.95 -22.99
N VAL A 115 -18.00 -12.92 -23.34
CA VAL A 115 -18.87 -14.09 -23.47
C VAL A 115 -18.17 -15.14 -24.33
#